data_AF-A0A1S8DC45-F1
#
_entry.id   AF-A0A1S8DC45-F1
#
_cell.length_a   1.000
_cell.length_b   1.000
_cell.length_c   1.000
_cell.angle_alpha   90.00
_cell.angle_beta   90.00
_cell.angle_gamma   90.00
#
_symmetry.space_group_name_H-M   'P 1'
#
loop_
_entity.id
_entity.type
_entity.pdbx_description
1 polymer ?
#
loop_
_entity_poly.entity_id
_entity_poly.type
_entity_poly.pdbx_seq_one_letter_code
_entity_poly.pdbx_strand_id
1 'polypeptide(L)'
;MTAQIGDLLFYQGERLTMCDAPLGTYFRLGGAYPEFEPSSTALIRGYVATWELLDDRLYLIAIQGWLSDGTDASLASVFPGYPERVFAHWYSGRVRVPRGKLLKYVHAGYASVY
;
A
#
# COMPACT_ATOMS: atom_id res chain seq x y z
N MET A 1 20.48 1.02 2.09
CA MET A 1 19.11 0.55 1.75
C MET A 1 18.19 1.71 2.03
N THR A 2 17.42 2.22 1.07
CA THR A 2 16.57 3.43 1.19
C THR A 2 15.22 3.10 1.82
N ALA A 3 14.69 4.00 2.66
CA ALA A 3 13.37 3.83 3.27
C ALA A 3 12.29 3.78 2.17
N GLN A 4 11.38 2.80 2.25
CA GLN A 4 10.33 2.66 1.24
C GLN A 4 9.17 3.61 1.54
N ILE A 5 8.59 4.21 0.50
CA ILE A 5 7.37 5.01 0.61
C ILE A 5 6.25 4.11 1.14
N GLY A 6 5.56 4.54 2.19
CA GLY A 6 4.44 3.79 2.78
C GLY A 6 3.15 3.92 1.98
N ASP A 7 2.25 2.98 2.17
CA ASP A 7 0.88 3.08 1.67
C ASP A 7 0.11 4.16 2.45
N LEU A 8 -0.98 4.66 1.88
CA LEU A 8 -1.84 5.65 2.53
C LEU A 8 -3.01 4.96 3.23
N LEU A 9 -3.43 5.49 4.38
CA LEU A 9 -4.61 5.02 5.11
C LEU A 9 -5.50 6.20 5.48
N PHE A 10 -6.78 6.11 5.15
CA PHE A 10 -7.83 6.96 5.70
C PHE A 10 -8.48 6.27 6.89
N TYR A 11 -8.48 6.95 8.05
CA TYR A 11 -9.11 6.47 9.27
C TYR A 11 -9.57 7.65 10.13
N GLN A 12 -10.84 7.65 10.55
CA GLN A 12 -11.45 8.70 11.39
C GLN A 12 -11.24 10.14 10.85
N GLY A 13 -11.31 10.31 9.52
CA GLY A 13 -11.10 11.60 8.87
C GLY A 13 -9.64 12.05 8.76
N GLU A 14 -8.69 11.25 9.24
CA GLU A 14 -7.26 11.51 9.10
C GLU A 14 -6.64 10.74 7.94
N ARG A 15 -5.64 11.35 7.30
CA ARG A 15 -4.75 10.69 6.34
C ARG A 15 -3.45 10.28 7.04
N LEU A 16 -3.18 8.99 7.04
CA LEU A 16 -2.08 8.34 7.71
C LEU A 16 -1.18 7.62 6.69
N THR A 17 0.06 7.33 7.07
CA THR A 17 0.98 6.50 6.28
C THR A 17 1.16 5.15 6.97
N MET A 18 0.89 4.07 6.24
CA MET A 18 1.08 2.71 6.71
C MET A 18 2.54 2.29 6.56
N CYS A 19 3.05 1.60 7.57
CA CYS A 19 4.32 0.89 7.52
C CYS A 19 4.11 -0.60 7.21
N ASP A 20 3.17 -0.88 6.32
CA ASP A 20 2.81 -2.22 5.86
C ASP A 20 2.39 -2.13 4.38
N ALA A 21 2.38 -3.26 3.70
CA ALA A 21 1.95 -3.39 2.30
C ALA A 21 0.97 -4.58 2.17
N PRO A 22 -0.30 -4.43 2.59
CA PRO A 22 -1.28 -5.52 2.53
C PRO A 22 -1.53 -6.03 1.10
N LEU A 23 -1.39 -5.17 0.09
CA LEU A 23 -1.50 -5.56 -1.32
C LEU A 23 -0.32 -6.44 -1.75
N GLY A 24 0.88 -6.21 -1.21
CA GLY A 24 2.02 -7.10 -1.39
C GLY A 24 1.78 -8.48 -0.79
N THR A 25 0.99 -8.58 0.28
CA THR A 25 0.58 -9.88 0.85
C THR A 25 -0.40 -10.61 -0.06
N TYR A 26 -1.35 -9.91 -0.69
CA TYR A 26 -2.25 -10.50 -1.68
C TYR A 26 -1.48 -11.18 -2.82
N PHE A 27 -0.47 -10.50 -3.38
CA PHE A 27 0.36 -11.06 -4.46
C PHE A 27 1.12 -12.32 -4.01
N ARG A 28 1.68 -12.31 -2.80
CA ARG A 28 2.37 -13.49 -2.22
C ARG A 28 1.44 -14.68 -1.99
N LEU A 29 0.14 -14.44 -1.79
CA LEU A 29 -0.87 -15.48 -1.64
C LEU A 29 -1.42 -16.00 -2.98
N GLY A 30 -0.82 -15.59 -4.11
CA GLY A 30 -1.23 -16.02 -5.46
C GLY A 30 -2.29 -15.14 -6.12
N GLY A 31 -2.54 -13.95 -5.55
CA GLY A 31 -3.40 -12.95 -6.18
C GLY A 31 -2.81 -12.44 -7.50
N ALA A 32 -3.68 -11.92 -8.38
CA ALA A 32 -3.26 -11.33 -9.65
C ALA A 32 -2.21 -10.22 -9.43
N TYR A 33 -1.06 -10.35 -10.07
CA TYR A 33 0.03 -9.39 -9.99
C TYR A 33 0.27 -8.79 -11.37
N PRO A 34 -0.25 -7.58 -11.67
CA PRO A 34 0.18 -6.87 -12.84
C PRO A 34 1.64 -6.45 -12.63
N GLU A 35 2.45 -6.49 -13.69
CA GLU A 35 3.87 -6.10 -13.62
C GLU A 35 3.96 -4.59 -13.38
N PHE A 36 4.21 -4.20 -12.12
CA PHE A 36 4.43 -2.80 -11.75
C PHE A 36 5.84 -2.36 -12.07
N GLU A 37 5.98 -1.16 -12.61
CA GLU A 37 7.25 -0.54 -12.96
C GLU A 37 7.82 0.23 -11.76
N PRO A 38 9.00 -0.14 -11.23
CA PRO A 38 9.64 0.58 -10.14
C PRO A 38 10.05 2.00 -10.56
N SER A 39 9.56 3.03 -9.85
CA SER A 39 9.87 4.42 -10.20
C SER A 39 11.13 4.97 -9.52
N SER A 40 11.56 4.38 -8.40
CA SER A 40 12.75 4.81 -7.66
C SER A 40 13.22 3.77 -6.64
N THR A 41 14.42 3.97 -6.07
CA THR A 41 14.90 3.14 -4.95
C THR A 41 14.07 3.29 -3.67
N ALA A 42 13.25 4.34 -3.56
CA ALA A 42 12.29 4.53 -2.48
C ALA A 42 10.90 3.91 -2.77
N LEU A 43 10.65 3.47 -4.02
CA LEU A 43 9.40 2.82 -4.43
C LEU A 43 9.69 1.62 -5.34
N ILE A 44 10.43 0.65 -4.80
CA ILE A 44 10.88 -0.52 -5.58
C ILE A 44 9.68 -1.39 -5.98
N ARG A 45 8.60 -1.38 -5.20
CA ARG A 45 7.37 -2.12 -5.52
C ARG A 45 6.57 -1.55 -6.70
N GLY A 46 6.90 -0.36 -7.18
CA GLY A 46 6.25 0.27 -8.35
C GLY A 46 4.85 0.85 -8.12
N TYR A 47 4.27 0.71 -6.93
CA TYR A 47 2.96 1.29 -6.60
C TYR A 47 2.89 1.83 -5.17
N VAL A 48 1.94 2.74 -4.93
CA VAL A 48 1.44 3.12 -3.61
C VAL A 48 -0.04 2.74 -3.56
N ALA A 49 -0.44 1.97 -2.56
CA ALA A 49 -1.85 1.66 -2.34
C ALA A 49 -2.47 2.65 -1.34
N THR A 50 -3.74 2.98 -1.57
CA THR A 50 -4.54 3.80 -0.66
C THR A 50 -5.64 2.94 -0.05
N TRP A 51 -5.68 2.93 1.27
CA TRP A 51 -6.58 2.12 2.06
C TRP A 51 -7.55 2.99 2.86
N GLU A 52 -8.69 2.42 3.21
CA GLU A 52 -9.71 3.02 4.06
C GLU A 52 -10.09 2.01 5.16
N LEU A 53 -10.07 2.43 6.43
CA LEU A 53 -10.54 1.60 7.54
C LEU A 53 -11.92 2.09 7.98
N LEU A 54 -12.94 1.28 7.69
CA LEU A 54 -14.35 1.54 8.02
C LEU A 54 -14.94 0.32 8.74
N ASP A 55 -15.63 0.53 9.86
CA ASP A 55 -16.31 -0.52 10.63
C ASP A 55 -15.42 -1.77 10.86
N ASP A 56 -14.18 -1.53 11.33
CA ASP A 56 -13.15 -2.54 11.57
C ASP A 56 -12.74 -3.37 10.33
N ARG A 57 -13.06 -2.89 9.13
CA ARG A 57 -12.72 -3.52 7.85
C ARG A 57 -11.81 -2.62 7.02
N LEU A 58 -10.74 -3.22 6.53
CA LEU A 58 -9.78 -2.55 5.66
C LEU A 58 -10.22 -2.72 4.20
N TYR A 59 -10.36 -1.60 3.49
CA TYR A 59 -10.69 -1.56 2.07
C TYR A 59 -9.54 -0.94 1.29
N LEU A 60 -9.18 -1.55 0.17
CA LEU A 60 -8.34 -0.93 -0.84
C LEU A 60 -9.22 -0.03 -1.71
N ILE A 61 -8.90 1.26 -1.80
CA ILE A 61 -9.71 2.24 -2.53
C ILE A 61 -8.96 2.90 -3.70
N ALA A 62 -7.63 2.80 -3.73
CA ALA A 62 -6.85 3.21 -4.90
C ALA A 62 -5.53 2.47 -4.98
N ILE A 63 -5.01 2.34 -6.18
CA ILE A 63 -3.62 1.98 -6.47
C ILE A 63 -3.09 3.07 -7.39
N GLN A 64 -1.93 3.63 -7.07
CA GLN A 64 -1.22 4.58 -7.91
C GLN A 64 0.16 4.02 -8.25
N GLY A 65 0.52 4.04 -9.52
CA GLY A 65 1.80 3.51 -10.02
C GLY A 65 1.74 3.38 -11.54
N TRP A 66 2.82 2.88 -12.13
CA TRP A 66 2.88 2.55 -13.55
C TRP A 66 3.02 1.04 -13.71
N LEU A 67 2.41 0.51 -14.76
CA LEU A 67 2.63 -0.85 -15.21
C LEU A 67 3.76 -0.87 -16.24
N SER A 68 4.42 -2.02 -16.42
CA SER A 68 5.53 -2.17 -17.36
C SER A 68 5.12 -2.01 -18.83
N ASP A 69 3.82 -2.02 -19.15
CA ASP A 69 3.28 -1.67 -20.46
C ASP A 69 3.09 -0.15 -20.68
N GLY A 70 3.44 0.67 -19.68
CA GLY A 70 3.36 2.13 -19.71
C GLY A 70 2.00 2.70 -19.32
N THR A 71 1.03 1.87 -18.92
CA THR A 71 -0.28 2.34 -18.45
C THR A 71 -0.27 2.65 -16.95
N ASP A 72 -1.19 3.51 -16.52
CA ASP A 72 -1.38 3.80 -15.10
C ASP A 72 -2.06 2.61 -14.40
N ALA A 73 -1.52 2.23 -13.25
CA ALA A 73 -2.15 1.23 -12.40
C ALA A 73 -3.43 1.79 -11.76
N SER A 74 -4.41 0.91 -11.58
CA SER A 74 -5.69 1.20 -10.93
C SER A 74 -6.17 0.00 -10.13
N LEU A 75 -7.28 0.14 -9.41
CA LEU A 75 -7.96 -1.00 -8.79
C LEU A 75 -8.29 -2.09 -9.82
N ALA A 76 -8.77 -1.70 -11.00
CA ALA A 76 -9.14 -2.64 -12.05
C ALA A 76 -7.94 -3.41 -12.62
N SER A 77 -6.72 -2.88 -12.50
CA SER A 77 -5.49 -3.58 -12.91
C SER A 77 -5.21 -4.83 -12.06
N VAL A 78 -5.71 -4.87 -10.81
CA VAL A 78 -5.52 -6.00 -9.89
C VAL A 78 -6.83 -6.76 -9.63
N PHE A 79 -7.94 -6.03 -9.54
CA PHE A 79 -9.28 -6.54 -9.25
C PHE A 79 -10.28 -6.11 -10.33
N PRO A 80 -10.27 -6.77 -11.50
CA PRO A 80 -11.25 -6.50 -12.54
C PRO A 80 -12.67 -6.67 -12.00
N GLY A 81 -13.54 -5.68 -12.22
CA GLY A 81 -14.93 -5.67 -11.72
C GLY A 81 -15.16 -4.99 -10.37
N TYR A 82 -14.10 -4.52 -9.70
CA TYR A 82 -14.21 -3.78 -8.43
C TYR A 82 -13.51 -2.41 -8.50
N PRO A 83 -14.02 -1.47 -9.32
CA PRO A 83 -13.33 -0.21 -9.61
C PRO A 83 -13.39 0.83 -8.48
N GLU A 84 -14.27 0.67 -7.49
CA GLU A 84 -14.48 1.66 -6.43
C GLU A 84 -13.75 1.31 -5.12
N ARG A 85 -13.86 0.04 -4.68
CA ARG A 85 -13.25 -0.45 -3.44
C ARG A 85 -13.19 -1.98 -3.43
N VAL A 86 -12.21 -2.53 -2.72
CA VAL A 86 -12.04 -3.97 -2.51
C VAL A 86 -11.85 -4.26 -1.03
N PHE A 87 -12.68 -5.12 -0.45
CA PHE A 87 -12.49 -5.58 0.93
C PHE A 87 -11.24 -6.48 1.02
N ALA A 88 -10.31 -6.12 1.90
CA ALA A 88 -9.03 -6.80 2.08
C ALA A 88 -9.16 -8.08 2.91
N HIS A 89 -10.02 -9.02 2.50
CA HIS A 89 -10.30 -10.26 3.24
C HIS A 89 -9.08 -11.16 3.46
N TRP A 90 -8.02 -10.98 2.67
CA TRP A 90 -6.75 -11.70 2.78
C TRP A 90 -5.82 -11.14 3.87
N TYR A 91 -6.14 -9.98 4.44
CA TYR A 91 -5.32 -9.32 5.43
C TYR A 91 -6.06 -9.22 6.76
N SER A 92 -5.55 -9.94 7.76
CA SER A 92 -6.02 -9.89 9.14
C SER A 92 -4.85 -9.56 10.06
N GLY A 93 -4.98 -8.53 10.89
CA GLY A 93 -3.91 -8.15 11.81
C GLY A 93 -3.98 -6.71 12.29
N ARG A 94 -2.86 -6.22 12.85
CA ARG A 94 -2.70 -4.84 13.29
C ARG A 94 -2.03 -4.02 12.20
N VAL A 95 -2.74 -3.03 11.65
CA VAL A 95 -2.11 -2.03 10.78
C VAL A 95 -1.22 -1.13 11.63
N ARG A 96 0.09 -1.12 11.35
CA ARG A 96 1.03 -0.22 12.03
C ARG A 96 1.06 1.13 11.33
N VAL A 97 0.53 2.14 12.02
CA VAL A 97 0.64 3.54 11.64
C VAL A 97 1.55 4.26 12.64
N PRO A 98 2.76 4.68 12.25
CA PRO A 98 3.53 5.58 13.09
C PRO A 98 2.84 6.95 13.22
N ARG A 99 2.63 7.40 14.47
CA ARG A 99 2.21 8.77 14.81
C ARG A 99 3.32 9.40 15.66
N GLY A 100 3.88 10.52 15.20
CA GLY A 100 4.96 11.23 15.91
C GLY A 100 5.95 11.93 14.97
N LYS A 101 6.85 12.75 15.55
CA LYS A 101 8.04 13.23 14.83
C LYS A 101 8.99 12.06 14.67
N LEU A 102 9.53 11.84 13.47
CA LEU A 102 10.57 10.85 13.22
C LEU A 102 11.69 10.94 14.29
N LEU A 103 11.70 10.00 15.24
CA LEU A 103 12.66 9.97 16.33
C LEU A 103 14.00 9.38 15.88
N LYS A 104 13.96 8.40 14.96
CA LYS A 104 15.15 7.79 14.40
C LYS A 104 14.91 7.31 12.97
N TYR A 105 15.57 7.95 12.03
CA TYR A 105 15.63 7.49 10.65
C TYR A 105 16.44 6.18 10.57
N VAL A 106 15.81 5.13 10.04
CA VAL A 106 16.50 3.88 9.70
C VAL A 106 16.32 3.66 8.22
N HIS A 107 17.45 3.51 7.54
CA HIS A 107 17.52 3.47 6.09
C HIS A 107 16.79 2.22 5.54
N ALA A 108 16.78 1.08 6.25
CA ALA A 108 16.20 -0.18 5.75
C ALA A 108 14.67 -0.33 5.93
N GLY A 109 13.92 -0.40 4.82
CA GLY A 109 12.50 -0.81 4.82
C GLY A 109 11.57 0.12 5.61
N TYR A 110 10.72 -0.46 6.47
CA TYR A 110 9.83 0.27 7.39
C TYR A 110 10.41 0.40 8.82
N ALA A 111 11.73 0.28 8.98
CA ALA A 111 12.36 0.20 10.30
C ALA A 111 12.54 1.56 11.01
N SER A 112 12.14 2.66 10.37
CA SER A 112 12.21 3.99 10.99
C SER A 112 11.33 4.05 12.25
N VAL A 113 11.85 4.69 13.29
CA VAL A 113 11.16 4.88 14.56
C VAL A 113 10.61 6.29 14.60
N TYR A 114 9.32 6.40 14.92
CA TYR A 114 8.55 7.63 15.02
C TYR A 114 8.02 7.79 16.44
#